data_AF-A0A9D7M6Q1-F1
#
_entry.id   AF-A0A9D7M6Q1-F1
#
_cell.length_a   1.000
_cell.length_b   1.000
_cell.length_c   1.000
_cell.angle_alpha   90.00
_cell.angle_beta   90.00
_cell.angle_gamma   90.00
#
_symmetry.space_group_name_H-M   'P 1'
#
loop_
_entity.id
_entity.type
_entity.pdbx_description
1 polymer ?
#
loop_
_entity_poly.entity_id
_entity_poly.type
_entity_poly.pdbx_seq_one_letter_code
_entity_poly.pdbx_strand_id
1 'polypeptide(L)'
;MKTEAFQDLLLKSAVSIIACDGNIDETEISEIRNMAENEIYFMGYDFEEPLANNLKYLKEKGASAINEYLKEVSNANLNDNQELLLIEVLIRAIESDEKVEPNEIKFLQMVKSKLKTSEETIITKFPKQMNYLIDFHNYGLHEEFTDEL
;
A
#
# COMPACT_ATOMS: atom_id res chain seq x y z
N MET A 1 12.69 -10.76 -0.70
CA MET A 1 13.45 -9.48 -0.50
C MET A 1 14.22 -9.50 0.83
N LYS A 2 15.28 -8.70 1.03
CA LYS A 2 15.96 -8.55 2.34
C LYS A 2 15.04 -7.83 3.35
N THR A 3 15.24 -8.03 4.65
CA THR A 3 14.34 -7.54 5.71
C THR A 3 14.13 -6.02 5.67
N GLU A 4 15.19 -5.22 5.73
CA GLU A 4 15.09 -3.75 5.74
C GLU A 4 14.47 -3.19 4.45
N ALA A 5 14.92 -3.68 3.29
CA ALA A 5 14.31 -3.29 2.00
C ALA A 5 12.82 -3.66 1.90
N PHE A 6 12.39 -4.72 2.59
CA PHE A 6 10.98 -5.07 2.66
C PHE A 6 10.22 -4.18 3.63
N GLN A 7 10.82 -3.78 4.75
CA GLN A 7 10.25 -2.78 5.67
C GLN A 7 10.07 -1.43 4.98
N ASP A 8 11.08 -0.97 4.22
CA ASP A 8 10.97 0.21 3.35
C ASP A 8 9.78 0.10 2.39
N LEU A 9 9.64 -1.05 1.72
CA LEU A 9 8.55 -1.28 0.79
C LEU A 9 7.19 -1.22 1.50
N LEU A 10 7.03 -1.88 2.65
CA LEU A 10 5.79 -1.85 3.43
C LEU A 10 5.42 -0.42 3.85
N LEU A 11 6.39 0.35 4.36
CA LEU A 11 6.17 1.74 4.75
C LEU A 11 5.75 2.59 3.54
N LYS A 12 6.45 2.45 2.42
CA LYS A 12 6.14 3.15 1.18
C LYS A 12 4.75 2.79 0.66
N SER A 13 4.33 1.54 0.85
CA SER A 13 2.99 1.05 0.47
C SER A 13 1.90 1.76 1.28
N ALA A 14 2.09 1.86 2.59
CA ALA A 14 1.18 2.55 3.49
C ALA A 14 1.09 4.04 3.13
N VAL A 15 2.22 4.70 2.89
CA VAL A 15 2.22 6.12 2.49
C VAL A 15 1.57 6.36 1.12
N SER A 16 1.75 5.42 0.18
CA SER A 16 1.21 5.56 -1.17
C SER A 16 -0.32 5.49 -1.19
N ILE A 17 -0.92 4.63 -0.37
CA ILE A 17 -2.37 4.43 -0.39
C ILE A 17 -3.15 5.57 0.26
N ILE A 18 -2.69 6.09 1.41
CA ILE A 18 -3.28 7.24 2.11
C ILE A 18 -3.13 8.56 1.35
N ALA A 19 -2.40 8.54 0.24
CA ALA A 19 -2.20 9.71 -0.57
C ALA A 19 -2.91 9.63 -1.93
N CYS A 20 -3.65 8.54 -2.18
CA CYS A 20 -4.35 8.31 -3.43
C CYS A 20 -5.61 9.19 -3.61
N ASP A 21 -6.11 9.80 -2.54
CA ASP A 21 -7.25 10.71 -2.57
C ASP A 21 -6.81 12.20 -2.67
N GLY A 22 -5.50 12.47 -2.61
CA GLY A 22 -4.89 13.80 -2.65
C GLY A 22 -4.90 14.56 -1.31
N ASN A 23 -5.41 13.98 -0.21
CA ASN A 23 -5.51 14.63 1.08
C ASN A 23 -4.91 13.78 2.20
N ILE A 24 -3.61 13.91 2.41
CA ILE A 24 -2.94 13.25 3.55
C ILE A 24 -3.22 14.04 4.84
N ASP A 25 -3.94 13.44 5.78
CA ASP A 25 -4.21 13.99 7.10
C ASP A 25 -3.32 13.41 8.22
N GLU A 26 -3.32 14.04 9.39
CA GLU A 26 -2.46 13.63 10.52
C GLU A 26 -2.92 12.32 11.18
N THR A 27 -4.20 11.94 11.05
CA THR A 27 -4.75 10.69 11.56
C THR A 27 -4.18 9.51 10.78
N GLU A 28 -4.17 9.60 9.45
CA GLU A 28 -3.59 8.59 8.56
C GLU A 28 -2.08 8.41 8.83
N ILE A 29 -1.35 9.53 8.96
CA ILE A 29 0.09 9.49 9.29
C ILE A 29 0.28 8.86 10.68
N SER A 30 -0.55 9.20 11.67
CA SER A 30 -0.48 8.62 13.01
C SER A 30 -0.69 7.11 12.99
N GLU A 31 -1.57 6.60 12.14
CA GLU A 31 -1.80 5.16 12.03
C GLU A 31 -0.66 4.42 11.33
N ILE A 32 0.00 5.04 10.34
CA ILE A 32 1.24 4.50 9.78
C ILE A 32 2.34 4.44 10.85
N ARG A 33 2.50 5.49 11.68
CA ARG A 33 3.46 5.49 12.79
C ARG A 33 3.15 4.39 13.80
N ASN A 34 1.88 4.30 14.22
CA ASN A 34 1.40 3.29 15.15
C ASN A 34 1.68 1.87 14.62
N MET A 35 1.46 1.63 13.33
CA MET A 35 1.80 0.37 12.68
C MET A 35 3.31 0.12 12.70
N ALA A 36 4.13 1.11 12.35
CA ALA A 36 5.58 0.99 12.35
C ALA A 36 6.18 0.74 13.74
N GLU A 37 5.58 1.27 14.80
CA GLU A 37 6.04 1.09 16.18
C GLU A 37 5.63 -0.25 16.79
N ASN A 38 4.42 -0.72 16.48
CA ASN A 38 3.81 -1.83 17.22
C ASN A 38 3.82 -3.16 16.48
N GLU A 39 4.06 -3.17 15.18
CA GLU A 39 3.97 -4.39 14.38
C GLU A 39 5.30 -5.11 14.25
N ILE A 40 5.25 -6.44 14.41
CA ILE A 40 6.45 -7.29 14.42
C ILE A 40 7.27 -7.19 13.14
N TYR A 41 6.62 -6.91 12.01
CA TYR A 41 7.28 -6.78 10.71
C TYR A 41 8.07 -5.47 10.57
N PHE A 42 7.84 -4.48 11.43
CA PHE A 42 8.64 -3.25 11.52
C PHE A 42 9.63 -3.26 12.70
N MET A 43 9.75 -4.38 13.43
CA MET A 43 10.67 -4.47 14.56
C MET A 43 12.10 -4.10 14.17
N GLY A 44 12.65 -3.09 14.86
CA GLY A 44 14.04 -2.64 14.67
C GLY A 44 14.28 -1.77 13.43
N TYR A 45 13.22 -1.37 12.72
CA TYR A 45 13.31 -0.47 11.57
C TYR A 45 13.18 1.00 12.01
N ASP A 46 14.13 1.83 11.58
CA ASP A 46 14.11 3.27 11.83
C ASP A 46 13.27 3.98 10.76
N PHE A 47 11.97 4.15 11.04
CA PHE A 47 10.98 4.53 10.03
C PHE A 47 10.77 6.04 9.87
N GLU A 48 11.23 6.87 10.81
CA GLU A 48 10.89 8.31 10.84
C GLU A 48 11.44 9.08 9.62
N GLU A 49 12.72 8.87 9.30
CA GLU A 49 13.33 9.50 8.11
C GLU A 49 12.73 8.94 6.81
N PRO A 50 12.59 7.62 6.61
CA PRO A 50 11.89 7.05 5.45
C PRO A 50 10.45 7.55 5.29
N LEU A 51 9.69 7.68 6.39
CA LEU A 51 8.32 8.18 6.38
C LEU A 51 8.27 9.62 5.85
N ALA A 52 9.08 10.51 6.43
CA ALA A 52 9.15 11.91 6.01
C ALA A 52 9.58 12.04 4.53
N ASN A 53 10.55 11.22 4.10
CA ASN A 53 11.02 11.20 2.73
C ASN A 53 9.96 10.72 1.74
N ASN A 54 9.22 9.66 2.06
CA ASN A 54 8.13 9.14 1.21
C ASN A 54 6.99 10.17 1.08
N LEU A 55 6.57 10.79 2.20
CA LEU A 55 5.54 11.82 2.20
C LEU A 55 5.94 13.02 1.34
N LYS A 56 7.19 13.48 1.49
CA LYS A 56 7.72 14.58 0.67
C LYS A 56 7.79 14.20 -0.81
N TYR A 57 8.32 13.01 -1.12
CA TYR A 57 8.46 12.53 -2.49
C TYR A 57 7.12 12.49 -3.20
N LEU A 58 6.10 11.97 -2.51
CA LEU A 58 4.78 11.83 -3.08
C LEU A 58 4.09 13.19 -3.26
N LYS A 59 4.24 14.13 -2.30
CA LYS A 59 3.78 15.52 -2.47
C LYS A 59 4.44 16.24 -3.66
N GLU A 60 5.69 15.92 -3.99
CA GLU A 60 6.42 16.53 -5.10
C GLU A 60 6.11 15.89 -6.47
N LYS A 61 5.71 14.62 -6.49
CA LYS A 61 5.60 13.82 -7.74
C LYS A 61 4.19 13.32 -8.04
N GLY A 62 3.28 13.36 -7.08
CA GLY A 62 1.89 12.89 -7.19
C GLY A 62 1.80 11.51 -7.83
N ALA A 63 0.95 11.38 -8.85
CA ALA A 63 0.74 10.14 -9.58
C ALA A 63 2.02 9.50 -10.16
N SER A 64 3.06 10.29 -10.46
CA SER A 64 4.35 9.73 -10.91
C SER A 64 5.01 8.87 -9.84
N ALA A 65 4.94 9.27 -8.56
CA ALA A 65 5.48 8.48 -7.45
C ALA A 65 4.71 7.16 -7.28
N ILE A 66 3.38 7.20 -7.43
CA ILE A 66 2.52 6.01 -7.39
C ILE A 66 2.89 5.03 -8.51
N ASN A 67 3.06 5.52 -9.74
CA ASN A 67 3.43 4.69 -10.87
C ASN A 67 4.83 4.07 -10.74
N GLU A 68 5.78 4.81 -10.19
CA GLU A 68 7.10 4.27 -9.86
C GLU A 68 7.04 3.20 -8.77
N TYR A 69 6.23 3.42 -7.73
CA TYR A 69 5.98 2.41 -6.71
C TYR A 69 5.34 1.14 -7.30
N LEU A 70 4.33 1.25 -8.16
CA LEU A 70 3.73 0.08 -8.82
C LEU A 70 4.76 -0.72 -9.64
N LYS A 71 5.69 -0.02 -10.31
CA LYS A 71 6.82 -0.64 -11.01
C LYS A 71 7.79 -1.31 -10.02
N GLU A 72 8.05 -0.71 -8.88
CA GLU A 72 8.87 -1.29 -7.82
C GLU A 72 8.26 -2.58 -7.28
N VAL A 73 6.96 -2.59 -6.95
CA VAL A 73 6.25 -3.81 -6.51
C VAL A 73 6.33 -4.90 -7.56
N SER A 74 6.07 -4.56 -8.83
CA SER A 74 6.12 -5.52 -9.93
C SER A 74 7.51 -6.15 -10.13
N ASN A 75 8.58 -5.44 -9.78
CA ASN A 75 9.96 -5.92 -9.89
C ASN A 75 10.48 -6.53 -8.58
N ALA A 76 9.75 -6.38 -7.47
CA ALA A 76 10.14 -6.91 -6.19
C ALA A 76 10.05 -8.43 -6.19
N ASN A 77 11.14 -9.09 -5.75
CA ASN A 77 11.12 -10.53 -5.54
C ASN A 77 10.56 -10.85 -4.15
N LEU A 78 9.25 -10.72 -4.02
CA LEU A 78 8.47 -11.09 -2.83
C LEU A 78 8.14 -12.58 -2.86
N ASN A 79 8.05 -13.18 -1.68
CA ASN A 79 7.43 -14.49 -1.49
C ASN A 79 5.97 -14.32 -1.05
N ASP A 80 5.19 -15.41 -1.08
CA ASP A 80 3.75 -15.37 -0.77
C ASP A 80 3.43 -14.71 0.59
N ASN A 81 4.23 -14.97 1.63
CA ASN A 81 4.02 -14.32 2.94
C ASN A 81 4.30 -12.81 2.89
N GLN A 82 5.31 -12.39 2.12
CA GLN A 82 5.62 -10.97 1.94
C GLN A 82 4.52 -10.26 1.14
N GLU A 83 3.96 -10.92 0.13
CA GLU A 83 2.83 -10.38 -0.64
C GLU A 83 1.56 -10.28 0.21
N LEU A 84 1.25 -11.28 1.03
CA LEU A 84 0.12 -11.23 1.96
C LEU A 84 0.27 -10.11 2.98
N LEU A 85 1.48 -9.90 3.49
CA LEU A 85 1.74 -8.82 4.44
C LEU A 85 1.65 -7.44 3.80
N LEU A 86 2.08 -7.31 2.54
CA LEU A 86 1.87 -6.08 1.76
C LEU A 86 0.38 -5.74 1.67
N ILE A 87 -0.46 -6.73 1.36
CA ILE A 87 -1.92 -6.55 1.32
C ILE A 87 -2.48 -6.19 2.71
N GLU A 88 -1.99 -6.82 3.78
CA GLU A 88 -2.40 -6.50 5.15
C GLU A 88 -2.12 -5.02 5.50
N VAL A 89 -0.94 -4.51 5.16
CA VAL A 89 -0.56 -3.11 5.39
C VAL A 89 -1.50 -2.16 4.63
N LEU A 90 -1.79 -2.46 3.36
CA LEU A 90 -2.70 -1.63 2.56
C LEU A 90 -4.13 -1.62 3.12
N ILE A 91 -4.65 -2.78 3.52
CA ILE A 91 -5.97 -2.89 4.13
C ILE A 91 -6.04 -2.05 5.41
N ARG A 92 -5.02 -2.17 6.27
CA ARG A 92 -5.00 -1.43 7.55
C ARG A 92 -4.95 0.08 7.34
N ALA A 93 -4.24 0.54 6.31
CA ALA A 93 -4.20 1.96 5.97
C ALA A 93 -5.57 2.44 5.46
N ILE A 94 -6.22 1.69 4.56
CA ILE A 94 -7.59 2.01 4.09
C ILE A 94 -8.60 2.05 5.25
N GLU A 95 -8.53 1.07 6.14
CA GLU A 95 -9.46 0.96 7.27
C GLU A 95 -9.10 1.92 8.43
N SER A 96 -7.99 2.67 8.32
CA SER A 96 -7.61 3.67 9.31
C SER A 96 -8.51 4.91 9.25
N ASP A 97 -9.05 5.18 8.05
CA ASP A 97 -10.01 6.24 7.83
C ASP A 97 -11.46 5.78 8.03
N GLU A 98 -12.32 6.73 8.44
CA GLU A 98 -13.76 6.47 8.58
C GLU A 98 -14.43 6.21 7.22
N LYS A 99 -13.79 6.61 6.12
CA LYS A 99 -14.35 6.52 4.77
C LYS A 99 -13.31 6.03 3.76
N VAL A 100 -13.55 4.81 3.29
CA VAL A 100 -12.81 4.23 2.17
C VAL A 100 -13.13 4.97 0.86
N GLU A 101 -12.11 5.55 0.24
CA GLU A 101 -12.23 6.31 -1.01
C GLU A 101 -12.01 5.43 -2.26
N PRO A 102 -12.67 5.72 -3.40
CA PRO A 102 -12.53 4.93 -4.62
C PRO A 102 -11.10 4.82 -5.15
N ASN A 103 -10.28 5.86 -4.98
CA ASN A 103 -8.90 5.87 -5.46
C ASN A 103 -8.00 4.93 -4.68
N GLU A 104 -8.25 4.74 -3.38
CA GLU A 104 -7.53 3.76 -2.56
C GLU A 104 -7.85 2.34 -3.01
N ILE A 105 -9.13 2.06 -3.31
CA ILE A 105 -9.56 0.75 -3.84
C ILE A 105 -8.93 0.50 -5.21
N LYS A 106 -8.91 1.51 -6.08
CA LYS A 106 -8.22 1.42 -7.37
C LYS A 106 -6.74 1.10 -7.18
N PHE A 107 -6.06 1.81 -6.30
CA PHE A 107 -4.65 1.57 -5.99
C PHE A 107 -4.41 0.17 -5.42
N LEU A 108 -5.22 -0.28 -4.45
CA LEU A 108 -5.16 -1.64 -3.90
C LEU A 108 -5.27 -2.70 -5.01
N GLN A 109 -6.22 -2.53 -5.94
CA GLN A 109 -6.39 -3.44 -7.06
C GLN A 109 -5.21 -3.43 -8.04
N MET A 110 -4.64 -2.25 -8.30
CA MET A 110 -3.44 -2.11 -9.11
C MET A 110 -2.22 -2.75 -8.47
N VAL A 111 -2.05 -2.65 -7.15
CA VAL A 111 -0.98 -3.35 -6.43
C VAL A 111 -1.19 -4.85 -6.49
N LYS A 112 -2.41 -5.31 -6.17
CA LYS A 112 -2.79 -6.72 -6.18
C LYS A 112 -2.49 -7.39 -7.53
N SER A 113 -2.71 -6.69 -8.64
CA SER A 113 -2.43 -7.23 -9.98
C SER A 113 -0.95 -7.40 -10.31
N LYS A 114 -0.04 -6.83 -9.51
CA LYS A 114 1.42 -7.03 -9.63
C LYS A 114 1.94 -8.20 -8.81
N LEU A 115 1.13 -8.77 -7.93
CA LEU A 115 1.51 -9.87 -7.04
C LEU A 115 1.36 -11.23 -7.73
N LYS A 116 2.12 -12.22 -7.28
CA LYS A 116 2.05 -13.60 -7.78
C LYS A 116 1.02 -14.43 -7.03
N THR A 117 0.71 -14.05 -5.80
CA THR A 117 -0.29 -14.68 -4.94
C THR A 117 -1.65 -14.60 -5.59
N SER A 118 -2.36 -15.73 -5.62
CA SER A 118 -3.66 -15.81 -6.28
C SER A 118 -4.72 -14.99 -5.52
N GLU A 119 -5.70 -14.48 -6.25
CA GLU A 119 -6.82 -13.74 -5.67
C GLU A 119 -7.57 -14.59 -4.62
N GLU A 120 -7.76 -15.89 -4.88
CA GLU A 120 -8.41 -16.80 -3.93
C GLU A 120 -7.64 -16.91 -2.62
N THR A 121 -6.31 -16.90 -2.69
CA THR A 121 -5.43 -16.97 -1.50
C THR A 121 -5.58 -15.70 -0.67
N ILE A 122 -5.57 -14.53 -1.32
CA ILE A 122 -5.75 -13.23 -0.67
C ILE A 122 -7.13 -13.13 -0.02
N ILE A 123 -8.21 -13.48 -0.74
CA ILE A 123 -9.58 -13.44 -0.21
C ILE A 123 -9.74 -14.42 0.96
N THR A 124 -9.16 -15.61 0.87
CA THR A 124 -9.22 -16.60 1.97
C THR A 124 -8.51 -16.08 3.23
N LYS A 125 -7.43 -15.30 3.06
CA LYS A 125 -6.70 -14.69 4.17
C LYS A 125 -7.46 -13.50 4.79
N PHE A 126 -8.15 -12.71 3.98
CA PHE A 126 -8.84 -11.48 4.37
C PHE A 126 -10.33 -11.50 3.98
N PRO A 127 -11.13 -12.46 4.50
CA PRO A 127 -12.51 -12.66 4.03
C PRO A 127 -13.46 -11.51 4.40
N LYS A 128 -13.13 -10.73 5.44
CA LYS A 128 -13.95 -9.58 5.87
C LYS A 128 -13.88 -8.42 4.87
N GLN A 129 -12.76 -8.30 4.16
CA GLN A 129 -12.46 -7.22 3.23
C GLN A 129 -12.79 -7.57 1.77
N MET A 130 -13.56 -8.63 1.54
CA MET A 130 -13.91 -9.12 0.21
C MET A 130 -14.52 -8.02 -0.70
N ASN A 131 -15.24 -7.06 -0.12
CA ASN A 131 -15.84 -5.94 -0.86
C ASN A 131 -14.80 -5.04 -1.56
N TYR A 132 -13.60 -4.93 -0.98
CA TYR A 132 -12.50 -4.14 -1.52
C TYR A 132 -11.52 -4.98 -2.33
N LEU A 133 -11.46 -6.29 -2.03
CA LEU A 133 -10.51 -7.22 -2.65
C LEU A 133 -11.00 -7.80 -3.97
N ILE A 134 -12.31 -7.87 -4.22
CA ILE A 134 -12.84 -8.26 -5.53
C ILE A 134 -12.81 -7.04 -6.48
N ASP A 135 -12.18 -7.21 -7.64
CA ASP A 135 -12.08 -6.15 -8.64
C ASP A 135 -13.33 -6.08 -9.51
N PHE A 136 -14.34 -5.32 -9.09
CA PHE A 136 -15.56 -5.12 -9.87
C PHE A 136 -15.39 -4.15 -11.04
N HIS A 137 -14.32 -3.35 -11.04
CA HIS A 137 -14.11 -2.25 -12.00
C HIS A 137 -13.00 -2.52 -13.01
N ASN A 138 -12.31 -3.67 -12.89
CA ASN A 138 -11.12 -4.04 -13.65
C ASN A 138 -9.95 -3.06 -13.48
N TYR A 139 -9.83 -2.45 -12.30
CA TYR A 139 -8.74 -1.54 -11.96
C TYR A 139 -7.37 -2.22 -12.05
N GLY A 140 -7.28 -3.51 -11.76
CA GLY A 140 -6.06 -4.29 -11.88
C GLY A 140 -5.50 -4.37 -13.31
N LEU A 141 -6.34 -4.12 -14.34
CA LEU A 141 -5.92 -4.07 -15.75
C LEU A 141 -5.30 -2.73 -16.16
N HIS A 142 -5.36 -1.71 -15.30
CA HIS A 142 -4.80 -0.40 -15.62
C HIS A 142 -3.27 -0.46 -15.62
N GLU A 143 -2.65 0.09 -16.68
CA GLU A 143 -1.20 0.15 -16.79
C GLU A 143 -0.59 1.18 -15.83
N GLU A 144 -1.27 2.31 -15.66
CA GLU A 144 -0.82 3.44 -14.85
C GLU A 144 -1.97 4.04 -14.03
N PHE A 145 -1.60 4.62 -12.89
CA PHE A 145 -2.45 5.43 -12.05
C PHE A 145 -2.49 6.84 -12.62
N THR A 146 -3.67 7.29 -13.03
CA THR A 146 -3.87 8.53 -13.81
C THR A 146 -4.65 9.60 -13.05
N ASP A 147 -5.13 9.30 -11.84
CA ASP A 147 -5.91 10.27 -11.06
C ASP A 147 -4.97 11.33 -10.46
N GLU A 148 -5.46 12.56 -10.35
CA GLU A 148 -4.71 13.66 -9.76
C GLU A 148 -4.59 13.48 -8.25
N LEU A 149 -3.38 13.71 -7.73
CA LEU A 149 -3.00 13.66 -6.31
C LEU A 149 -2.45 15.01 -5.87
#